data_AF-A0A529ZMX7-F1
#
_entry.id   AF-A0A529ZMX7-F1
#
_cell.length_a   1.000
_cell.length_b   1.000
_cell.length_c   1.000
_cell.angle_alpha   90.00
_cell.angle_beta   90.00
_cell.angle_gamma   90.00
#
_symmetry.space_group_name_H-M   'P 1'
#
loop_
_entity.id
_entity.type
_entity.pdbx_description
1 polymer ?
#
loop_
_entity_poly.entity_id
_entity_poly.type
_entity_poly.pdbx_seq_one_letter_code
_entity_poly.pdbx_strand_id
1 'polypeptide(L)' 'MAKSARNGNTRKAKTSSREGAQQPAPFPLIGIGASAGGIAALQKFFPEVPSDSGFAYVVIQHLDAEHESVLASIIQRS' A
#
# COMPACT_ATOMS: atom_id res chain seq x y z
N MET A 1 36.39 26.16 -46.75
CA MET A 1 36.89 26.22 -45.34
C MET A 1 35.71 26.66 -44.47
N ALA A 2 35.02 25.72 -43.84
CA ALA A 2 35.09 25.41 -42.39
C ALA A 2 34.45 26.52 -41.51
N LYS A 3 33.61 26.29 -40.50
CA LYS A 3 32.85 25.19 -39.88
C LYS A 3 32.14 25.86 -38.67
N SER A 4 31.26 25.13 -37.97
CA SER A 4 30.87 25.37 -36.55
C SER A 4 29.68 26.32 -36.33
N ALA A 5 28.63 26.01 -35.58
CA ALA A 5 28.31 24.84 -34.76
C ALA A 5 26.85 24.90 -34.24
N ARG A 6 26.21 23.72 -34.19
CA ARG A 6 25.43 23.10 -33.07
C ARG A 6 24.23 23.87 -32.47
N ASN A 7 23.12 23.26 -32.07
CA ASN A 7 22.55 21.92 -32.16
C ASN A 7 21.12 22.03 -31.57
N GLY A 8 20.15 21.34 -32.17
CA GLY A 8 18.76 21.30 -31.72
C GLY A 8 18.63 20.65 -30.34
N ASN A 9 17.88 21.31 -29.45
CA ASN A 9 17.50 20.76 -28.15
C ASN A 9 16.00 20.45 -28.17
N THR A 10 15.57 19.55 -29.06
CA THR A 10 14.35 18.80 -28.82
C THR A 10 14.74 17.62 -27.96
N ARG A 11 14.42 17.71 -26.66
CA ARG A 11 14.56 16.60 -25.72
C ARG A 11 13.65 15.47 -26.20
N LYS A 12 14.22 14.59 -27.03
CA LYS A 12 13.60 13.34 -27.47
C LYS A 12 13.32 12.55 -26.20
N ALA A 13 12.04 12.49 -25.81
CA ALA A 13 11.60 11.65 -24.70
C ALA A 13 12.16 10.25 -24.93
N LYS A 14 12.93 9.76 -23.96
CA LYS A 14 13.44 8.38 -23.94
C LYS A 14 12.24 7.45 -23.98
N THR A 15 11.86 7.03 -25.18
CA THR A 15 10.99 5.89 -25.39
C THR A 15 11.84 4.66 -25.09
N SER A 16 11.93 4.31 -23.81
CA SER A 16 12.39 2.98 -23.43
C SER A 16 11.26 2.02 -23.77
N SER A 17 11.40 1.33 -24.89
CA SER A 17 10.67 0.11 -25.20
C SER A 17 10.95 -0.91 -24.09
N ARG A 18 10.11 -0.91 -23.05
CA ARG A 18 9.94 -2.07 -22.18
C ARG A 18 8.78 -2.85 -22.78
N GLU A 19 9.05 -4.09 -23.19
CA GLU A 19 8.02 -5.09 -23.49
C GLU A 19 6.97 -5.09 -22.39
N GLY A 20 5.71 -5.27 -22.79
CA GLY A 20 4.51 -4.95 -22.02
C GLY A 20 4.45 -5.52 -20.61
N ALA A 21 5.06 -4.83 -19.65
CA ALA A 21 4.72 -4.96 -18.26
C ALA A 21 3.33 -4.34 -18.11
N GLN A 22 2.30 -5.18 -18.21
CA GLN A 22 0.96 -4.86 -17.74
C GLN A 22 1.12 -4.19 -16.38
N GLN A 23 0.70 -2.93 -16.27
CA GLN A 23 0.67 -2.27 -14.97
C GLN A 23 -0.16 -3.16 -14.05
N PRO A 24 0.36 -3.57 -12.88
CA PRO A 24 -0.40 -4.43 -11.99
C PRO A 24 -1.75 -3.78 -11.72
N ALA A 25 -2.81 -4.58 -11.77
CA ALA A 25 -4.16 -4.10 -11.48
C ALA A 25 -4.15 -3.37 -10.11
N PRO A 26 -4.94 -2.30 -9.95
CA PRO A 26 -5.01 -1.58 -8.69
C PRO A 26 -5.32 -2.54 -7.53
N PHE A 27 -4.51 -2.51 -6.48
CA PHE A 27 -4.72 -3.32 -5.28
C PHE A 27 -5.28 -2.42 -4.17
N PRO A 28 -6.58 -2.53 -3.84
CA PRO A 28 -7.24 -1.62 -2.90
C PRO A 28 -6.73 -1.78 -1.46
N LEU A 29 -6.41 -0.65 -0.82
CA LEU A 29 -6.02 -0.57 0.59
C LEU A 29 -7.12 0.07 1.44
N ILE A 30 -7.40 -0.53 2.60
CA ILE A 30 -8.36 -0.05 3.59
C ILE A 30 -7.61 0.31 4.87
N GLY A 31 -7.64 1.60 5.23
CA GLY A 31 -7.08 2.08 6.50
C GLY A 31 -8.13 2.07 7.62
N ILE A 32 -7.80 1.51 8.78
CA ILE A 32 -8.66 1.45 9.95
C ILE A 32 -7.94 2.09 11.13
N GLY A 33 -8.53 3.14 11.70
CA GLY A 33 -8.07 3.78 12.93
C GLY A 33 -8.89 3.33 14.14
N ALA A 34 -8.24 2.99 15.24
CA ALA A 34 -8.89 2.45 16.43
C ALA A 34 -8.22 2.92 17.74
N SER A 35 -8.97 2.93 18.84
CA SER A 35 -8.51 3.37 20.17
C SER A 35 -9.22 2.54 21.26
N ALA A 36 -9.83 3.16 22.27
CA ALA A 36 -10.62 2.46 23.29
C ALA A 36 -11.76 1.63 22.65
N GLY A 37 -11.87 0.36 23.03
CA GLY A 37 -12.85 -0.58 22.47
C GLY A 37 -12.57 -1.06 21.05
N GLY A 38 -11.54 -0.53 20.39
CA GLY A 38 -11.18 -0.85 19.01
C GLY A 38 -10.84 -2.31 18.79
N ILE A 39 -10.11 -2.91 19.72
CA ILE A 39 -9.71 -4.33 19.64
C ILE A 39 -10.94 -5.25 19.55
N ALA A 40 -11.94 -5.06 20.42
CA ALA A 40 -13.15 -5.88 20.40
C ALA A 40 -13.98 -5.68 19.13
N ALA A 41 -13.91 -4.49 18.51
CA ALA A 41 -14.55 -4.25 17.21
C ALA A 41 -13.80 -4.97 16.07
N LEU A 42 -12.46 -4.91 16.06
CA LEU A 42 -11.62 -5.59 15.07
C LEU A 42 -11.78 -7.11 15.13
N GLN A 43 -11.87 -7.67 16.34
CA GLN A 43 -12.15 -9.10 16.56
C GLN A 43 -13.51 -9.56 16.02
N LYS A 44 -14.48 -8.65 15.91
CA LYS A 44 -15.78 -8.95 15.29
C LYS A 44 -15.79 -8.67 13.79
N PHE A 45 -14.96 -7.75 13.33
CA PHE A 45 -14.90 -7.33 11.94
C PHE A 45 -14.18 -8.35 11.06
N PHE A 46 -12.96 -8.75 11.42
CA PHE A 46 -12.12 -9.59 10.55
C PHE A 46 -12.65 -11.01 10.29
N PRO A 47 -13.37 -11.67 11.23
CA PRO A 47 -14.01 -12.96 10.92
C PRO A 47 -15.07 -12.89 9.81
N GLU A 48 -15.69 -11.73 9.63
CA GLU A 48 -16.71 -11.50 8.60
C GLU A 48 -16.10 -11.08 7.25
N VAL A 49 -14.78 -10.86 7.19
CA VAL A 49 -14.07 -10.51 5.95
C VAL A 49 -13.76 -11.78 5.15
N PRO A 50 -14.20 -11.88 3.88
CA PRO A 50 -13.82 -13.01 3.03
C PRO A 50 -12.30 -13.08 2.84
N SER A 51 -11.73 -14.29 2.95
CA SER A 51 -10.30 -14.53 2.77
C SER A 51 -9.78 -14.18 1.37
N ASP A 52 -10.68 -14.15 0.38
CA ASP A 52 -10.43 -13.82 -1.02
C ASP A 52 -10.93 -12.42 -1.41
N SER A 53 -11.21 -11.55 -0.42
CA SER A 53 -11.74 -10.19 -0.63
C SER A 53 -10.86 -9.30 -1.52
N GLY A 54 -9.58 -9.64 -1.72
CA GLY A 54 -8.68 -8.89 -2.58
C GLY A 54 -8.26 -7.53 -2.02
N PHE A 55 -8.54 -7.25 -0.75
CA PHE A 55 -8.16 -6.04 -0.04
C PHE A 55 -6.90 -6.26 0.83
N ALA A 56 -6.07 -5.22 0.95
CA ALA A 56 -5.16 -5.12 2.10
C ALA A 56 -5.72 -4.16 3.15
N TYR A 57 -5.59 -4.56 4.41
CA TYR A 57 -6.03 -3.77 5.56
C TYR A 57 -4.82 -3.24 6.32
N VAL A 58 -4.82 -1.95 6.63
CA VAL A 58 -3.82 -1.28 7.47
C VAL A 58 -4.52 -0.80 8.73
N VAL A 59 -4.16 -1.38 9.88
CA VAL A 59 -4.78 -1.07 11.17
C VAL A 59 -3.83 -0.22 12.00
N ILE A 60 -4.29 0.95 12.43
CA ILE A 60 -3.59 1.85 13.33
C ILE A 60 -4.38 1.89 14.64
N GLN A 61 -3.89 1.19 15.64
CA GLN A 61 -4.48 1.13 16.97
C GLN A 61 -3.66 2.02 17.91
N HIS A 62 -4.32 2.95 18.59
CA HIS A 62 -3.72 3.68 19.71
C HIS A 62 -3.50 2.71 20.88
N LEU A 63 -2.24 2.44 21.22
CA LEU A 63 -1.81 1.58 22.31
C LEU A 63 -0.88 2.36 23.24
N ASP A 64 -0.70 1.81 24.45
CA ASP A 64 0.34 2.25 25.38
C ASP A 64 1.73 2.04 24.75
N ALA A 65 2.59 3.06 24.81
CA ALA A 65 3.91 3.06 24.19
C ALA A 65 4.92 2.14 24.91
N GLU A 66 4.70 1.83 26.20
CA GLU A 66 5.61 1.06 27.03
C GLU A 66 5.46 -0.46 26.84
N HIS A 67 4.46 -0.90 26.06
CA HIS A 67 4.15 -2.30 25.86
C HIS A 67 4.25 -2.71 24.39
N GLU A 68 4.87 -3.86 24.14
CA GLU A 68 4.87 -4.45 22.80
C GLU A 68 3.44 -4.80 22.37
N SER A 69 3.07 -4.42 21.15
CA SER A 69 1.75 -4.71 20.61
C SER A 69 1.59 -6.19 20.29
N VAL A 70 0.62 -6.83 20.93
CA VAL A 70 0.15 -8.19 20.58
C VAL A 70 -1.11 -8.17 19.70
N LEU A 71 -1.43 -7.02 19.09
CA LEU A 71 -2.68 -6.81 18.34
C LEU A 71 -2.86 -7.81 17.20
N ALA A 72 -1.81 -8.07 16.43
CA ALA A 72 -1.88 -9.01 15.30
C ALA A 72 -2.29 -10.42 15.78
N SER A 73 -1.68 -10.90 16.85
CA SER A 73 -1.99 -12.19 17.46
C SER A 73 -3.41 -12.25 18.03
N ILE A 74 -3.91 -11.13 18.58
CA ILE A 74 -5.30 -11.04 19.07
C ILE A 74 -6.29 -11.18 17.91
N ILE A 75 -6.06 -10.48 16.80
CA ILE A 75 -6.94 -10.49 15.62
C ILE A 75 -6.90 -11.85 14.90
N GLN A 76 -5.74 -12.51 14.84
CA GLN A 76 -5.61 -13.82 14.19
C GLN A 76 -6.32 -14.97 14.93
N ARG A 77 -6.66 -14.79 16.22
CA ARG A 77 -7.24 -15.83 17.07
C ARG A 77 -8.75 -15.65 17.32
N SER A 78 -9.32 -14.53 16.91
CA SER A 78 -10.76 -14.24 16.93
C SER A 78 -11.44 -14.72 15.66
#